data_AF-M4DMS7-F1
#
_entry.id   AF-M4DMS7-F1
#
_cell.length_a   1.000
_cell.length_b   1.000
_cell.length_c   1.000
_cell.angle_alpha   90.00
_cell.angle_beta   90.00
_cell.angle_gamma   90.00
#
_symmetry.space_group_name_H-M   'P 1'
#
loop_
_entity.id
_entity.type
_entity.pdbx_description
1 polymer ?
#
loop_
_entity_poly.entity_id
_entity_poly.type
_entity_poly.pdbx_seq_one_letter_code
_entity_poly.pdbx_strand_id
1 'polypeptide(L)'
;MYNTTSYVNLLNSQSSVVLESPEPVWFDSQGPDESVVESAVKVRRKWSPKEDKIHFGAWLNTKEELSQLQAIMEVKQKLSKQKLLDRLLAKKDPLTEMETSLKLKLMSEML
;
A
#
# COMPACT_ATOMS: atom_id res chain seq x y z
N MET A 1 17.40 20.31 -8.07
CA MET A 1 17.57 19.10 -7.24
C MET A 1 16.41 19.04 -6.26
N TYR A 2 15.72 17.91 -6.26
CA TYR A 2 14.36 17.70 -5.74
C TYR A 2 14.36 17.32 -4.26
N ASN A 3 13.24 17.66 -3.61
CA ASN A 3 12.85 17.49 -2.22
C ASN A 3 13.08 16.08 -1.62
N THR A 4 14.32 15.74 -1.27
CA THR A 4 14.62 14.53 -0.48
C THR A 4 14.18 14.68 0.98
N THR A 5 14.13 15.92 1.48
CA THR A 5 13.79 16.24 2.87
C THR A 5 12.36 15.86 3.22
N SER A 6 11.38 16.08 2.32
CA SER A 6 9.99 15.73 2.64
C SER A 6 9.78 14.22 2.72
N TYR A 7 10.51 13.44 1.92
CA TYR A 7 10.41 11.99 1.92
C TYR A 7 11.04 11.36 3.16
N VAL A 8 12.19 11.87 3.61
CA VAL A 8 12.85 11.43 4.84
C VAL A 8 12.02 11.76 6.08
N ASN A 9 11.38 12.94 6.12
CA ASN A 9 10.50 13.33 7.22
C ASN A 9 9.27 12.41 7.34
N LEU A 10 8.71 11.96 6.22
CA LEU A 10 7.55 11.07 6.21
C LEU A 10 7.89 9.66 6.74
N LEU A 11 9.08 9.15 6.43
CA LEU A 11 9.55 7.85 6.92
C LEU A 11 9.88 7.90 8.41
N ASN A 12 10.44 9.02 8.88
CA ASN A 12 10.78 9.17 10.29
C ASN A 12 9.53 9.30 11.18
N SER A 13 8.42 9.82 10.64
CA SER A 13 7.12 9.82 11.33
C SER A 13 6.51 8.43 11.52
N GLN A 14 7.00 7.40 10.84
CA GLN A 14 6.47 6.02 10.94
C GLN A 14 7.22 5.13 11.93
N SER A 15 8.26 5.63 12.60
CA SER A 15 9.09 4.85 13.53
C SER A 15 8.91 5.28 14.99
N SER A 16 7.88 4.74 15.63
CA SER A 16 7.96 3.94 16.87
C SER A 16 6.59 3.94 17.54
N VAL A 17 5.90 2.83 17.38
CA VAL A 17 4.84 2.34 18.27
C VAL A 17 5.39 2.32 19.70
N VAL A 18 5.15 3.40 20.44
CA VAL A 18 5.05 3.31 21.89
C VAL A 18 3.61 2.92 22.16
N LEU A 19 3.44 1.66 22.53
CA LEU A 19 2.25 1.09 23.15
C LEU A 19 2.00 1.82 24.47
N GLU A 20 1.43 3.01 24.38
CA GLU A 20 0.73 3.63 25.48
C GLU A 20 -0.54 4.24 24.87
N SER A 21 -1.47 3.34 24.54
CA SER A 21 -2.88 3.73 24.46
C SER A 21 -3.16 4.42 25.79
N PRO A 22 -3.58 5.71 25.82
CA PRO A 22 -4.29 6.17 26.99
C PRO A 22 -5.46 5.19 27.10
N GLU A 23 -5.51 4.44 28.20
CA GLU A 23 -6.73 3.69 28.51
C GLU A 23 -7.88 4.66 28.27
N PRO A 24 -8.94 4.27 27.53
CA PRO A 24 -10.15 5.05 27.59
C PRO A 24 -10.45 5.17 29.08
N VAL A 25 -10.35 6.38 29.62
CA VAL A 25 -10.77 6.66 30.98
C VAL A 25 -12.29 6.53 30.92
N TRP A 26 -12.78 5.29 31.02
CA TRP A 26 -14.17 5.02 31.31
C TRP A 26 -14.35 5.63 32.67
N PHE A 27 -15.02 6.78 32.68
CA PHE A 27 -15.36 7.52 33.89
C PHE A 27 -16.41 6.69 34.63
N ASP A 28 -15.94 5.63 35.28
CA ASP A 28 -16.74 4.66 35.99
C ASP A 28 -16.49 4.88 37.48
N SER A 29 -17.27 5.83 38.02
CA SER A 29 -17.82 5.90 39.37
C SER A 29 -18.06 7.35 39.74
N GLN A 30 -19.33 7.76 39.82
CA GLN A 30 -20.02 7.98 41.11
C GLN A 30 -21.34 8.76 40.94
N GLY A 31 -22.46 8.14 41.33
CA GLY A 31 -23.71 8.83 41.68
C GLY A 31 -24.99 8.17 41.13
N PRO A 32 -25.94 7.73 41.98
CA PRO A 32 -27.18 7.11 41.54
C PRO A 32 -28.22 8.19 41.19
N ASP A 33 -28.51 8.33 39.90
CA ASP A 33 -29.74 8.92 39.39
C ASP A 33 -30.17 8.04 38.20
N GLU A 34 -31.30 7.38 38.38
CA GLU A 34 -31.95 6.54 37.39
C GLU A 34 -32.49 7.41 36.24
N SER A 35 -31.78 7.43 35.10
CA SER A 35 -32.42 7.70 33.81
C SER A 35 -32.25 6.50 32.89
N VAL A 36 -33.20 5.58 32.98
CA VAL A 36 -33.56 4.67 31.90
C VAL A 36 -33.83 5.52 30.66
N VAL A 37 -32.92 5.49 29.69
CA VAL A 37 -33.26 5.30 28.27
C VAL A 37 -32.00 4.98 27.47
N GLU A 38 -31.96 3.70 27.08
CA GLU A 38 -31.69 3.29 25.71
C GLU A 38 -30.28 3.59 25.21
N SER A 39 -29.40 2.58 25.40
CA SER A 39 -28.30 2.30 24.48
C SER A 39 -28.83 2.39 23.04
N ALA A 40 -28.69 3.58 22.45
CA ALA A 40 -29.00 3.82 21.06
C ALA A 40 -28.05 2.95 20.24
N VAL A 41 -28.50 1.74 19.92
CA VAL A 41 -27.94 0.93 18.84
C VAL A 41 -27.88 1.88 17.66
N LYS A 42 -26.67 2.33 17.31
CA LYS A 42 -26.45 3.31 16.25
C LYS A 42 -26.74 2.62 14.93
N VAL A 43 -28.04 2.53 14.60
CA VAL A 43 -28.53 2.00 13.33
C VAL A 43 -27.87 2.85 12.26
N ARG A 44 -26.89 2.27 11.57
CA ARG A 44 -26.19 2.93 10.48
C ARG A 44 -27.25 3.36 9.47
N ARG A 45 -27.35 4.68 9.24
CA ARG A 45 -28.26 5.21 8.23
C ARG A 45 -27.98 4.50 6.91
N LYS A 46 -29.05 4.02 6.26
CA LYS A 46 -28.95 3.51 4.90
C LYS A 46 -28.71 4.68 3.95
N TRP A 47 -27.77 4.48 3.03
CA TRP A 47 -27.51 5.41 1.96
C TRP A 47 -28.73 5.55 1.04
N SER A 48 -28.94 6.74 0.51
CA SER A 48 -29.94 6.96 -0.53
C SER A 48 -29.42 6.49 -1.89
N PRO A 49 -30.31 6.17 -2.86
CA PRO A 49 -29.88 5.73 -4.19
C PRO A 49 -28.96 6.70 -4.94
N LYS A 50 -29.00 8.00 -4.60
CA LYS A 50 -28.11 9.01 -5.19
C LYS A 50 -26.71 8.91 -4.59
N GLU A 51 -26.61 8.72 -3.28
CA GLU A 51 -25.33 8.59 -2.59
C GLU A 51 -24.66 7.24 -2.88
N ASP A 52 -25.44 6.16 -3.04
CA ASP A 52 -24.94 4.84 -3.43
C ASP A 52 -24.21 4.90 -4.78
N LYS A 53 -24.76 5.62 -5.76
CA LYS A 53 -24.11 5.80 -7.06
C LYS A 53 -22.77 6.51 -6.94
N ILE A 54 -22.69 7.51 -6.06
CA ILE A 54 -21.45 8.26 -5.81
C ILE A 54 -20.41 7.34 -5.15
N HIS A 55 -20.82 6.58 -4.13
CA HIS A 55 -19.92 5.65 -3.42
C HIS A 55 -19.43 4.53 -4.33
N PHE A 56 -20.35 3.94 -5.09
CA PHE A 56 -20.02 2.90 -6.05
C PHE A 56 -19.09 3.42 -7.14
N GLY A 57 -19.35 4.62 -7.68
CA GLY A 57 -18.47 5.26 -8.66
C GLY A 57 -17.07 5.55 -8.11
N ALA A 58 -16.97 6.13 -6.91
CA ALA A 58 -15.70 6.36 -6.25
C ALA A 58 -14.93 5.06 -6.02
N TRP A 59 -15.62 4.01 -5.55
CA TRP A 59 -15.02 2.70 -5.34
C TRP A 59 -14.51 2.07 -6.65
N LEU A 60 -15.29 2.12 -7.73
CA LEU A 60 -14.86 1.64 -9.04
C LEU A 60 -13.63 2.39 -9.55
N ASN A 61 -13.61 3.72 -9.43
CA ASN A 61 -12.43 4.51 -9.81
C ASN A 61 -11.19 4.09 -9.03
N THR A 62 -11.29 3.93 -7.70
CA THR A 62 -10.13 3.46 -6.91
C THR A 62 -9.67 2.05 -7.31
N LYS A 63 -10.60 1.15 -7.64
CA LYS A 63 -10.28 -0.19 -8.11
C LYS A 63 -9.56 -0.15 -9.47
N GLU A 64 -10.00 0.72 -10.36
CA GLU A 64 -9.36 0.92 -11.65
C GLU A 64 -7.94 1.48 -11.50
N GLU A 65 -7.74 2.49 -10.65
CA GLU A 65 -6.42 3.04 -10.34
C GLU A 65 -5.47 1.97 -9.78
N LEU A 66 -5.92 1.13 -8.85
CA LEU A 66 -5.13 0.04 -8.30
C LEU A 66 -4.73 -0.99 -9.37
N SER A 67 -5.65 -1.33 -10.28
CA SER A 67 -5.38 -2.22 -11.41
C SER A 67 -4.31 -1.64 -12.34
N GLN A 68 -4.40 -0.34 -12.67
CA GLN A 68 -3.41 0.35 -13.48
C GLN A 68 -2.03 0.38 -12.80
N LEU A 69 -1.98 0.66 -11.49
CA LEU A 69 -0.73 0.62 -10.72
C LEU A 69 -0.09 -0.77 -10.72
N GLN A 70 -0.90 -1.83 -10.58
CA GLN A 70 -0.40 -3.20 -10.67
C GLN A 70 0.21 -3.49 -12.06
N ALA A 71 -0.48 -3.11 -13.14
CA ALA A 71 0.03 -3.28 -14.50
C ALA A 71 1.36 -2.52 -14.72
N ILE A 72 1.46 -1.29 -14.22
CA ILE A 72 2.70 -0.50 -14.28
C ILE A 72 3.82 -1.18 -13.50
N MET A 73 3.53 -1.74 -12.32
CA MET A 73 4.51 -2.45 -11.50
C MET A 73 5.06 -3.68 -12.22
N GLU A 74 4.21 -4.46 -12.88
CA GLU A 74 4.62 -5.62 -13.68
C GLU A 74 5.52 -5.23 -14.86
N VAL A 75 5.13 -4.20 -15.63
CA VAL A 75 5.94 -3.69 -16.73
C VAL A 75 7.30 -3.18 -16.23
N LYS A 76 7.31 -2.45 -15.10
CA LYS A 76 8.55 -1.94 -14.50
C LYS A 76 9.47 -3.08 -14.04
N GLN A 77 8.92 -4.15 -13.45
CA GLN A 77 9.69 -5.33 -13.06
C GLN A 77 10.30 -6.00 -14.29
N LYS A 78 9.52 -6.25 -15.35
CA LYS A 78 9.99 -6.86 -16.60
C LYS A 78 11.09 -6.02 -17.25
N LEU A 79 10.90 -4.71 -17.35
CA LEU A 79 11.87 -3.78 -17.91
C LEU A 79 13.16 -3.72 -17.08
N SER A 80 13.08 -3.85 -15.75
CA SER A 80 14.27 -3.93 -14.90
C SER A 80 15.08 -5.19 -15.15
N LYS A 81 14.41 -6.35 -15.30
CA LYS A 81 15.07 -7.62 -15.64
C LYS A 81 15.72 -7.55 -17.02
N GLN A 82 15.01 -6.99 -18.01
CA GLN A 82 15.52 -6.82 -19.36
C GLN A 82 16.76 -5.92 -19.40
N LYS A 83 16.74 -4.77 -18.70
CA LYS A 83 17.92 -3.89 -18.61
C LYS A 83 19.12 -4.56 -17.96
N LEU A 84 18.90 -5.45 -16.98
CA LEU A 84 19.98 -6.22 -16.38
C LEU A 84 20.56 -7.22 -17.38
N LEU A 85 19.69 -7.90 -18.14
CA LEU A 85 20.10 -8.82 -19.20
C LEU A 85 20.90 -8.09 -20.29
N ASP A 86 20.45 -6.93 -20.76
CA ASP A 86 21.14 -6.12 -21.77
C ASP A 86 22.56 -5.74 -21.30
N ARG A 87 22.72 -5.39 -20.02
CA ARG A 87 24.03 -5.09 -19.43
C ARG A 87 24.96 -6.30 -19.43
N LEU A 88 24.43 -7.50 -19.13
CA LEU A 88 25.22 -8.74 -19.16
C LEU A 88 25.63 -9.11 -20.59
N LEU A 89 24.76 -8.85 -21.57
CA LEU A 89 25.03 -9.08 -22.98
C LEU A 89 26.08 -8.09 -23.55
N ALA A 90 26.11 -6.86 -23.02
CA ALA A 90 27.04 -5.83 -23.47
C ALA A 90 28.48 -6.00 -22.93
N LYS A 91 28.69 -6.87 -21.94
CA LYS A 91 30.04 -7.14 -21.40
C LYS A 91 30.95 -7.71 -22.49
N LYS A 92 32.17 -7.16 -22.57
CA LYS A 92 33.19 -7.55 -23.55
C LYS A 92 34.11 -8.66 -23.04
N ASP A 93 34.24 -8.76 -21.72
CA ASP A 93 35.02 -9.81 -21.06
C ASP A 93 34.18 -11.09 -20.92
N PRO A 94 34.82 -12.28 -20.88
CA PRO A 94 34.12 -13.53 -20.65
C PRO A 94 33.37 -13.48 -19.31
N LEU A 95 32.08 -13.83 -19.34
CA LEU A 95 31.24 -13.85 -18.13
C LEU A 95 31.73 -14.93 -17.16
N THR A 96 31.65 -14.62 -15.87
CA THR A 96 31.86 -15.62 -14.80
C THR A 96 30.73 -16.66 -14.80
N GLU A 97 30.96 -17.83 -14.20
CA GLU A 97 29.96 -18.91 -14.10
C GLU A 97 28.64 -18.46 -13.43
N MET A 98 28.73 -17.60 -12.41
CA MET A 98 27.55 -17.04 -11.76
C MET A 98 26.76 -16.12 -12.69
N GLU A 99 27.45 -15.31 -13.50
CA GLU A 99 26.82 -14.39 -14.44
C GLU A 99 26.21 -15.11 -15.64
N THR A 100 26.86 -16.18 -16.13
CA THR A 100 26.26 -17.02 -17.18
C THR A 100 25.00 -17.71 -16.67
N SER A 101 25.01 -18.23 -15.43
CA SER A 101 23.83 -18.81 -14.80
C SER A 101 22.69 -17.80 -14.64
N LEU A 102 22.99 -16.60 -14.13
CA LEU A 102 22.02 -15.51 -14.00
C LEU A 102 21.45 -15.09 -15.37
N LYS A 103 22.29 -14.96 -16.39
CA LYS A 103 21.88 -14.65 -17.78
C LYS A 103 20.92 -15.70 -18.33
N LEU A 104 21.23 -16.99 -18.17
CA LEU A 104 20.36 -18.09 -18.61
C LEU A 104 19.00 -18.06 -17.90
N LYS A 105 19.01 -17.82 -16.58
CA LYS A 105 17.78 -17.70 -15.79
C LYS A 105 16.92 -16.53 -16.28
N LEU A 106 17.51 -15.35 -16.49
CA LEU A 106 16.79 -14.18 -17.01
C LEU A 106 16.23 -14.42 -18.41
N MET A 107 16.99 -15.09 -19.29
CA MET A 107 16.48 -15.49 -20.61
C MET A 107 15.30 -16.43 -20.49
N SER A 108 15.36 -17.44 -19.62
CA SER A 108 14.27 -18.38 -19.41
C SER A 108 13.02 -17.75 -18.78
N GLU A 109 13.17 -16.77 -17.88
CA GLU A 109 12.04 -16.06 -17.27
C GLU A 109 11.36 -15.07 -18.25
N MET A 110 12.02 -14.72 -19.35
CA MET A 110 11.53 -13.80 -20.36
C MET A 110 10.92 -14.49 -21.60
N LEU A 111 11.04 -15.82 -21.72
CA LEU A 111 10.39 -16.66 -22.72
C LEU A 111 9.02 -17.12 -22.24
#